data_AF-A0A9W6I6S0-F1
#
_entry.id   AF-A0A9W6I6S0-F1
#
_cell.length_a   1.000
_cell.length_b   1.000
_cell.length_c   1.000
_cell.angle_alpha   90.00
_cell.angle_beta   90.00
_cell.angle_gamma   90.00
#
_symmetry.space_group_name_H-M   'P 1'
#
loop_
_entity.id
_entity.type
_entity.pdbx_description
1 polymer ?
#
loop_
_entity_poly.entity_id
_entity_poly.type
_entity_poly.pdbx_seq_one_letter_code
_entity_poly.pdbx_strand_id
1 'polypeptide(L)' 'MKIRRLSAAALLAAALGAGMLANAAPAAATPAATSFAYIVGYYPSYASCSYVGEQGRRNGTWPWYTCFQSGSVWALQVPG' A
#
# COMPACT_ATOMS: atom_id res chain seq x y z
N MET A 1 36.08 -29.83 36.21
CA MET A 1 35.67 -28.60 35.49
C MET A 1 36.91 -27.96 34.86
N LYS A 2 36.98 -27.89 33.53
CA LYS A 2 38.14 -27.37 32.75
C LYS A 2 37.89 -25.90 32.40
N ILE A 3 38.61 -24.99 33.06
CA ILE A 3 38.51 -23.54 32.82
C ILE A 3 39.46 -23.16 31.68
N ARG A 4 38.87 -22.65 30.60
CA ARG A 4 39.55 -22.30 29.34
C ARG A 4 40.31 -20.99 29.50
N ARG A 5 41.62 -21.03 29.26
CA ARG A 5 42.46 -19.85 29.02
C ARG A 5 42.21 -19.37 27.60
N LEU A 6 41.73 -18.15 27.41
CA LEU A 6 41.95 -17.42 26.16
C LEU A 6 42.19 -15.94 26.48
N SER A 7 43.45 -15.57 26.31
CA SER A 7 44.02 -14.26 26.51
C SER A 7 43.33 -13.21 25.63
N ALA A 8 42.81 -12.16 26.26
CA ALA A 8 42.32 -10.96 25.58
C ALA A 8 43.52 -10.12 25.12
N ALA A 9 44.05 -10.48 23.96
CA ALA A 9 45.05 -9.69 23.25
C ALA A 9 44.50 -9.39 21.85
N ALA A 10 43.90 -8.20 21.69
CA ALA A 10 43.81 -7.43 20.45
C ALA A 10 42.90 -6.22 20.67
N LEU A 11 43.33 -5.32 21.55
CA LEU A 11 43.00 -3.91 21.40
C LEU A 11 43.85 -3.35 20.25
N LEU A 12 43.29 -2.39 19.50
CA LEU A 12 43.89 -1.57 18.44
C LEU A 12 43.81 -2.08 16.99
N ALA A 13 42.76 -1.62 16.30
CA ALA A 13 42.88 -0.99 14.97
C ALA A 13 41.67 -0.05 14.81
N ALA A 14 41.84 1.25 15.07
CA ALA A 14 42.03 2.26 14.02
C ALA A 14 40.80 2.29 13.07
N ALA A 15 39.77 3.09 13.36
CA ALA A 15 39.70 4.49 12.93
C ALA A 15 40.18 4.66 11.47
N LEU A 16 39.25 4.58 10.51
CA LEU A 16 39.27 5.23 9.19
C LEU A 16 38.02 4.76 8.41
N GLY A 17 36.98 5.59 8.42
CA GLY A 17 35.75 5.31 7.68
C GLY A 17 34.68 6.38 7.85
N ALA A 18 35.08 7.63 8.13
CA ALA A 18 34.21 8.77 7.91
C ALA A 18 34.17 9.03 6.41
N GLY A 19 33.00 8.88 5.80
CA GLY A 19 32.77 9.33 4.42
C GLY A 19 32.08 8.29 3.57
N MET A 20 30.78 8.09 3.79
CA MET A 20 29.78 8.07 2.73
C MET A 20 28.41 8.21 3.41
N LEU A 21 28.07 9.44 3.78
CA LEU A 21 26.66 9.81 3.95
C LEU A 21 26.06 9.73 2.53
N ALA A 22 25.50 8.58 2.20
CA ALA A 22 24.66 8.44 1.02
C ALA A 22 23.47 9.39 1.20
N ASN A 23 23.57 10.57 0.58
CA ASN A 23 22.45 11.46 0.40
C ASN A 23 21.50 10.79 -0.60
N ALA A 24 20.67 9.87 -0.10
CA ALA A 24 19.61 9.25 -0.87
C ALA A 24 18.68 10.38 -1.30
N ALA A 25 18.78 10.78 -2.57
CA ALA A 25 17.82 11.69 -3.17
C ALA A 25 16.41 11.11 -2.93
N PRO A 26 15.44 11.91 -2.48
CA PRO A 26 14.08 11.41 -2.32
C PRO A 26 13.64 10.88 -3.68
N ALA A 27 13.34 9.58 -3.72
CA ALA A 27 12.74 8.96 -4.89
C ALA A 27 11.48 9.76 -5.20
N ALA A 28 11.50 10.48 -6.32
CA ALA A 28 10.34 11.22 -6.79
C ALA A 28 9.20 10.21 -6.92
N ALA A 29 8.17 10.37 -6.09
CA ALA A 29 6.98 9.55 -6.17
C ALA A 29 6.40 9.74 -7.57
N THR A 30 6.43 8.69 -8.39
CA THR A 30 5.73 8.67 -9.67
C THR A 30 4.26 8.99 -9.35
N PRO A 31 3.66 10.03 -9.95
CA PRO A 31 2.27 10.34 -9.71
C PRO A 31 1.45 9.09 -10.05
N ALA A 32 0.66 8.62 -9.08
CA ALA A 32 -0.24 7.51 -9.28
C ALA A 32 -1.11 7.83 -10.50
N ALA A 33 -1.14 6.90 -11.47
CA ALA A 33 -1.99 7.04 -12.64
C ALA A 33 -3.40 7.38 -12.16
N THR A 34 -3.95 8.49 -12.66
CA THR A 34 -5.34 8.87 -12.40
C THR A 34 -6.23 7.80 -13.01
N SER A 35 -6.62 6.81 -12.21
CA SER A 35 -7.64 5.84 -12.61
C SER A 35 -8.93 6.62 -12.82
N PHE A 36 -9.43 6.63 -14.04
CA PHE A 36 -10.78 7.13 -14.29
C PHE A 36 -11.75 6.17 -13.60
N ALA A 37 -12.87 6.67 -13.12
CA ALA A 37 -13.86 5.84 -12.45
C ALA A 37 -15.19 5.94 -13.19
N TYR A 38 -15.85 4.81 -13.42
CA TYR A 38 -17.10 4.75 -14.18
C TYR A 38 -18.23 4.11 -13.37
N ILE A 39 -19.46 4.42 -13.76
CA ILE A 39 -20.68 3.92 -13.12
C ILE A 39 -21.06 2.59 -13.77
N VAL A 40 -21.18 1.54 -12.95
CA VAL A 40 -21.55 0.19 -13.41
C VAL A 40 -23.05 -0.04 -13.31
N GLY A 41 -23.73 0.65 -12.40
CA GLY A 41 -25.17 0.50 -12.22
C GLY A 41 -25.77 1.41 -11.16
N TYR A 42 -27.10 1.43 -11.11
CA TYR A 42 -27.91 2.13 -10.13
C TYR A 42 -28.77 1.14 -9.34
N TYR A 43 -28.88 1.38 -8.04
CA TYR A 43 -29.50 0.49 -7.08
C TYR A 43 -30.52 1.25 -6.21
N PRO A 44 -31.62 0.60 -5.79
CA PRO A 44 -32.65 1.26 -4.99
C PRO A 44 -32.21 1.57 -3.55
N SER A 45 -31.11 0.95 -3.08
CA SER A 45 -30.60 1.14 -1.72
C SER A 45 -29.08 1.05 -1.67
N TYR A 46 -28.49 1.65 -0.63
CA TYR A 46 -27.07 1.50 -0.33
C TYR A 46 -26.68 0.03 -0.14
N ALA A 47 -27.51 -0.74 0.57
CA ALA A 47 -27.25 -2.16 0.82
C ALA A 47 -27.11 -2.95 -0.48
N SER A 48 -28.03 -2.74 -1.44
CA SER A 48 -27.96 -3.38 -2.76
C SER A 48 -26.71 -2.96 -3.55
N CYS A 49 -26.35 -1.67 -3.52
CA CYS A 49 -25.12 -1.18 -4.18
C CYS A 49 -23.87 -1.82 -3.57
N SER A 50 -23.76 -1.81 -2.22
CA SER A 50 -22.63 -2.37 -1.50
C SER A 50 -22.51 -3.88 -1.70
N TYR A 51 -23.63 -4.59 -1.79
CA TYR A 51 -23.63 -6.03 -2.05
C TYR A 51 -22.97 -6.36 -3.39
N VAL A 52 -23.37 -5.68 -4.47
CA VAL A 52 -22.76 -5.91 -5.79
C VAL A 52 -21.31 -5.44 -5.82
N GLY A 53 -21.02 -4.27 -5.25
CA GLY A 53 -19.66 -3.76 -5.14
C GLY A 53 -18.72 -4.73 -4.43
N GLU A 54 -19.16 -5.30 -3.31
CA GLU A 54 -18.40 -6.28 -2.55
C GLU A 54 -18.24 -7.61 -3.29
N GLN A 55 -19.27 -8.07 -4.02
CA GLN A 55 -19.17 -9.27 -4.86
C GLN A 55 -18.11 -9.10 -5.95
N GLY A 56 -18.14 -8.00 -6.70
CA GLY A 56 -17.13 -7.76 -7.75
C GLY A 56 -15.74 -7.57 -7.17
N ARG A 57 -15.60 -7.00 -5.98
CA ARG A 57 -14.31 -6.91 -5.26
C ARG A 57 -13.79 -8.29 -4.88
N ARG A 58 -14.64 -9.17 -4.33
CA ARG A 58 -14.28 -10.55 -3.96
C ARG A 58 -13.95 -11.43 -5.15
N ASN A 59 -14.63 -11.21 -6.27
CA ASN A 59 -14.41 -11.94 -7.52
C ASN A 59 -13.24 -11.39 -8.34
N GLY A 60 -12.60 -10.30 -7.88
CA GLY A 60 -11.47 -9.67 -8.58
C GLY A 60 -11.87 -8.87 -9.83
N THR A 61 -13.15 -8.58 -10.03
CA THR A 61 -13.64 -7.73 -11.13
C THR A 61 -13.14 -6.29 -11.00
N TRP A 62 -13.04 -5.78 -9.76
CA TRP A 62 -12.49 -4.47 -9.48
C TRP A 62 -11.76 -4.44 -8.13
N PRO A 63 -10.64 -3.68 -8.02
CA PRO A 63 -9.87 -3.60 -6.77
C PRO A 63 -10.56 -2.78 -5.68
N TRP A 64 -11.42 -1.84 -6.07
CA TRP A 64 -12.19 -1.00 -5.16
C TRP A 64 -13.56 -0.70 -5.78
N TYR A 65 -14.49 -0.28 -4.92
CA TYR A 65 -15.78 0.27 -5.34
C TYR A 65 -16.19 1.38 -4.39
N THR A 66 -17.08 2.26 -4.85
CA THR A 66 -17.77 3.21 -3.99
C THR A 66 -19.25 3.27 -4.36
N CYS A 67 -20.07 3.55 -3.35
CA CYS A 67 -21.50 3.74 -3.50
C CYS A 67 -21.83 5.17 -3.07
N PHE A 68 -22.45 5.94 -3.95
CA PHE A 68 -22.89 7.29 -3.65
C PHE A 68 -24.33 7.53 -4.09
N GLN A 69 -25.01 8.46 -3.42
CA GLN A 69 -26.39 8.78 -3.71
C GLN A 69 -26.48 9.64 -4.99
N SER A 70 -27.34 9.23 -5.92
CA SER A 70 -27.62 9.90 -7.18
C SER A 70 -29.13 10.13 -7.29
N GLY A 71 -29.60 11.24 -6.74
CA GLY A 71 -31.04 11.50 -6.58
C GLY A 71 -31.66 10.55 -5.54
N SER A 72 -32.68 9.80 -5.96
CA SER A 72 -33.38 8.82 -5.11
C SER A 72 -32.79 7.40 -5.19
N VAL A 73 -31.72 7.20 -5.95
CA VAL A 73 -31.05 5.91 -6.13
C VAL A 73 -29.58 5.99 -5.71
N TRP A 74 -28.90 4.84 -5.68
CA TRP A 74 -27.49 4.70 -5.35
C TRP A 74 -26.70 4.24 -6.58
N ALA A 75 -25.62 4.93 -6.91
CA ALA A 75 -24.77 4.56 -8.03
C ALA A 75 -23.53 3.81 -7.53
N LEU A 76 -23.18 2.72 -8.21
CA LEU A 76 -21.93 1.98 -7.99
C LEU A 76 -20.86 2.51 -8.95
N GLN A 77 -19.79 3.05 -8.39
CA GLN A 77 -18.63 3.49 -9.14
C GLN A 77 -17.43 2.58 -8.86
N VAL A 78 -16.72 2.22 -9.92
CA VAL A 78 -15.55 1.33 -9.91
C VAL A 78 -14.43 1.97 -10.75
N PRO A 79 -13.16 1.55 -10.60
CA PRO A 79 -12.10 2.03 -11.47
C PRO A 79 -12.29 1.52 -12.90
N GLY A 80 -11.89 2.34 -13.87
CA GLY A 80 -11.72 1.99 -15.28
C GLY A 80 -10.31 2.21 -15.77
#